data_AF-A0A137Q060-F1
#
_entry.id   AF-A0A137Q060-F1
#
_cell.length_a   1.000
_cell.length_b   1.000
_cell.length_c   1.000
_cell.angle_alpha   90.00
_cell.angle_beta   90.00
_cell.angle_gamma   90.00
#
_symmetry.space_group_name_H-M   'P 1'
#
loop_
_entity.id
_entity.type
_entity.pdbx_description
1 polymer ?
#
loop_
_entity_poly.entity_id
_entity_poly.type
_entity_poly.pdbx_seq_one_letter_code
_entity_poly.pdbx_strand_id
1 'polypeptide(L)'
;MSTLTGIHTIISEAFNNSVVDLFGGGSTASVIGFTNWGGNNQKWNLVPQTESDTYYIQSALTKTYVSVDTSNKLVGSTTPKLWKIVQYQAGYRISSDNKFWTLDDGKPRTQASLSYLPILKVES
;
A
#
# COMPACT_ATOMS: atom_id res chain seq x y z
N MET A 1 6.11 11.34 16.56
CA MET A 1 5.63 9.94 16.41
C MET A 1 4.66 9.93 15.24
N SER A 2 4.85 9.06 14.25
CA SER A 2 3.99 9.05 13.07
C SER A 2 2.59 8.56 13.43
N THR A 3 1.54 9.22 12.96
CA THR A 3 0.14 8.91 13.25
C THR A 3 -0.44 7.75 12.43
N LEU A 4 0.37 7.12 11.58
CA LEU A 4 -0.08 6.09 10.64
C LEU A 4 -0.11 4.67 11.20
N THR A 5 0.41 4.43 12.39
CA THR A 5 0.44 3.08 12.97
C THR A 5 -0.98 2.53 13.16
N GLY A 6 -1.16 1.24 12.89
CA GLY A 6 -2.43 0.53 13.10
C GLY A 6 -3.09 0.02 11.83
N ILE A 7 -4.31 -0.51 11.98
CA ILE A 7 -5.09 -1.05 10.87
C ILE A 7 -5.83 0.08 10.18
N HIS A 8 -5.69 0.14 8.86
CA HIS A 8 -6.33 1.15 8.04
C HIS A 8 -6.84 0.58 6.72
N THR A 9 -7.79 1.28 6.13
CA THR A 9 -8.07 1.19 4.70
C THR A 9 -7.18 2.18 3.97
N ILE A 10 -6.49 1.73 2.92
CA ILE A 10 -5.64 2.59 2.08
C ILE A 10 -6.42 2.89 0.81
N ILE A 11 -6.87 4.14 0.66
CA ILE A 11 -7.70 4.59 -0.46
C ILE A 11 -6.82 5.29 -1.50
N SER A 12 -7.02 4.97 -2.77
CA SER A 12 -6.43 5.71 -3.88
C SER A 12 -7.44 6.67 -4.52
N GLU A 13 -7.12 7.96 -4.48
CA GLU A 13 -7.95 8.99 -5.12
C GLU A 13 -7.78 9.04 -6.65
N ALA A 14 -6.76 8.38 -7.22
CA ALA A 14 -6.49 8.44 -8.65
C ALA A 14 -7.43 7.56 -9.50
N PHE A 15 -8.12 6.60 -8.89
CA PHE A 15 -8.97 5.63 -9.59
C PHE A 15 -10.28 5.39 -8.85
N ASN A 16 -11.29 6.22 -9.11
CA ASN A 16 -12.69 6.05 -8.66
C ASN A 16 -12.85 5.68 -7.16
N ASN A 17 -11.99 6.20 -6.27
CA ASN A 17 -11.97 5.85 -4.84
C ASN A 17 -11.81 4.34 -4.57
N SER A 18 -11.00 3.64 -5.38
CA SER A 18 -10.64 2.26 -5.12
C SER A 18 -9.73 2.13 -3.88
N VAL A 19 -9.75 0.97 -3.25
CA VAL A 19 -8.92 0.64 -2.08
C VAL A 19 -7.91 -0.45 -2.42
N VAL A 20 -6.79 -0.44 -1.71
CA VAL A 20 -5.78 -1.49 -1.80
C VAL A 20 -6.38 -2.79 -1.28
N ASP A 21 -6.41 -3.82 -2.14
CA ASP A 21 -7.06 -5.11 -1.94
C ASP A 21 -6.07 -6.24 -2.21
N LEU A 22 -6.00 -7.21 -1.31
CA LEU A 22 -5.32 -8.48 -1.54
C LEU A 22 -6.28 -9.41 -2.28
N PHE A 23 -6.04 -9.63 -3.58
CA PHE A 23 -6.98 -10.31 -4.47
C PHE A 23 -7.39 -11.68 -3.93
N GLY A 24 -8.70 -11.86 -3.67
CA GLY A 24 -9.26 -13.10 -3.13
C GLY A 24 -8.76 -13.48 -1.72
N GLY A 25 -7.96 -12.63 -1.06
CA GLY A 25 -7.41 -12.87 0.27
C GLY A 25 -6.29 -13.91 0.33
N GLY A 26 -5.65 -14.25 -0.79
CA GLY A 26 -4.55 -15.24 -0.82
C GLY A 26 -3.24 -14.68 -0.26
N SER A 27 -2.50 -15.47 0.50
CA SER A 27 -1.23 -15.05 1.15
C SER A 27 -0.14 -14.58 0.19
N THR A 28 -0.14 -15.09 -1.05
CA THR A 28 0.76 -14.74 -2.15
C THR A 28 0.03 -14.12 -3.35
N ALA A 29 -1.22 -13.71 -3.17
CA ALA A 29 -2.03 -13.13 -4.23
C ALA A 29 -1.52 -11.74 -4.63
N SER A 30 -1.94 -11.28 -5.81
CA SER A 30 -1.67 -9.91 -6.24
C SER A 30 -2.35 -8.89 -5.32
N VAL A 31 -1.67 -7.77 -5.10
CA VAL A 31 -2.25 -6.58 -4.48
C VAL A 31 -2.72 -5.65 -5.59
N ILE A 32 -4.00 -5.29 -5.55
CA ILE A 32 -4.71 -4.56 -6.60
C ILE A 32 -5.55 -3.45 -5.99
N GLY A 33 -6.07 -2.55 -6.81
CA GLY A 33 -7.15 -1.63 -6.46
C GLY A 33 -8.49 -2.29 -6.74
N PHE A 34 -9.41 -2.19 -5.79
CA PHE A 34 -10.75 -2.73 -5.92
C PHE A 34 -11.80 -1.81 -5.33
N THR A 35 -13.07 -2.00 -5.69
CA THR A 35 -14.19 -1.28 -5.07
C THR A 35 -14.15 -1.48 -3.56
N ASN A 36 -14.28 -0.40 -2.78
CA ASN A 36 -14.34 -0.50 -1.33
C ASN A 36 -15.67 -1.13 -0.90
N TRP A 37 -15.59 -2.26 -0.19
CA TRP A 37 -16.74 -2.89 0.47
C TRP A 37 -16.43 -3.25 1.94
N GLY A 38 -15.30 -2.77 2.48
CA GLY A 38 -14.90 -2.97 3.87
C GLY A 38 -14.35 -4.36 4.20
N GLY A 39 -13.99 -5.14 3.18
CA GLY A 39 -13.48 -6.51 3.34
C GLY A 39 -12.19 -6.59 4.14
N ASN A 40 -11.96 -7.70 4.85
CA ASN A 40 -10.73 -7.88 5.63
C ASN A 40 -9.45 -7.95 4.76
N ASN A 41 -9.59 -8.32 3.49
CA ASN A 41 -8.53 -8.25 2.47
C ASN A 41 -8.23 -6.82 1.99
N GLN A 42 -9.00 -5.82 2.44
CA GLN A 42 -8.82 -4.38 2.16
C GLN A 42 -8.25 -3.60 3.35
N LYS A 43 -7.90 -4.32 4.44
CA LYS A 43 -7.41 -3.76 5.70
C LYS A 43 -5.94 -4.07 5.89
N TRP A 44 -5.17 -3.03 6.18
CA TRP A 44 -3.71 -3.08 6.24
C TRP A 44 -3.21 -2.51 7.55
N ASN A 45 -2.45 -3.31 8.29
CA ASN A 45 -1.74 -2.89 9.48
C ASN A 45 -0.40 -2.25 9.09
N LEU A 46 -0.23 -0.95 9.33
CA LEU A 46 1.02 -0.25 9.13
C LEU A 46 1.90 -0.41 10.37
N VAL A 47 2.93 -1.25 10.25
CA VAL A 47 3.84 -1.60 11.34
C VAL A 47 5.10 -0.73 11.24
N PRO A 48 5.30 0.26 12.13
CA PRO A 48 6.43 1.18 12.06
C PRO A 48 7.76 0.44 12.26
N GLN A 49 8.79 0.88 11.55
CA GLN A 49 10.16 0.38 11.68
C GLN A 49 11.07 1.44 12.31
N THR A 50 12.35 1.11 12.53
CA THR A 50 13.32 1.95 13.25
C THR A 50 13.54 3.31 12.57
N GLU A 51 13.52 3.36 11.23
CA GLU A 51 13.68 4.62 10.50
C GLU A 51 12.36 5.41 10.44
N SER A 52 12.46 6.74 10.52
CA SER A 52 11.27 7.62 10.40
C SER A 52 10.52 7.36 9.10
N ASP A 53 9.19 7.36 9.20
CA ASP A 53 8.28 7.23 8.06
C ASP A 53 8.44 5.91 7.28
N THR A 54 9.05 4.89 7.90
CA THR A 54 9.20 3.57 7.32
C THR A 54 8.32 2.54 8.01
N TYR A 55 7.71 1.67 7.21
CA TYR A 55 6.71 0.69 7.67
C TYR A 55 6.83 -0.63 6.91
N TYR A 56 6.36 -1.69 7.56
CA TYR A 56 5.81 -2.84 6.85
C TYR A 56 4.30 -2.66 6.70
N ILE A 57 3.77 -3.01 5.53
CA ILE A 57 2.34 -2.97 5.25
C ILE A 57 1.83 -4.41 5.33
N GLN A 58 1.20 -4.77 6.45
CA GLN A 58 0.76 -6.14 6.73
C GLN A 58 -0.74 -6.30 6.49
N SER A 59 -1.15 -7.32 5.75
CA SER A 59 -2.55 -7.71 5.59
C SER A 59 -3.17 -8.07 6.94
N ALA A 60 -4.30 -7.43 7.28
CA ALA A 60 -5.03 -7.77 8.49
C ALA A 60 -5.60 -9.20 8.45
N LEU A 61 -5.95 -9.68 7.24
CA LEU A 61 -6.52 -11.00 6.98
C LEU A 61 -5.49 -12.13 7.07
N THR A 62 -4.38 -12.03 6.33
CA THR A 62 -3.43 -13.14 6.13
C THR A 62 -2.17 -13.04 6.96
N LYS A 63 -1.90 -11.88 7.58
CA LYS A 63 -0.64 -11.53 8.25
C LYS A 63 0.60 -11.53 7.34
N THR A 64 0.41 -11.68 6.03
CA THR A 64 1.46 -11.45 5.02
C THR A 64 1.62 -9.97 4.71
N TYR A 65 2.68 -9.61 4.01
CA TYR A 65 3.08 -8.23 3.75
C TYR A 65 2.92 -7.87 2.28
N VAL A 66 2.63 -6.61 1.99
CA VAL A 66 2.79 -6.07 0.64
C VAL A 66 4.27 -6.08 0.28
N SER A 67 4.59 -6.75 -0.82
CA SER A 67 5.94 -6.86 -1.37
C SER A 67 5.90 -6.71 -2.90
N VAL A 68 7.07 -6.84 -3.53
CA VAL A 68 7.24 -6.73 -4.98
C VAL A 68 7.85 -8.04 -5.48
N ASP A 69 7.22 -8.66 -6.48
CA ASP A 69 7.71 -9.88 -7.10
C ASP A 69 8.82 -9.60 -8.14
N THR A 70 9.37 -10.67 -8.74
CA THR A 70 10.43 -10.58 -9.75
C THR A 70 9.98 -9.92 -11.05
N SER A 71 8.67 -9.78 -11.27
CA SER A 71 8.06 -9.08 -12.41
C SER A 71 7.74 -7.61 -12.11
N ASN A 72 8.21 -7.07 -10.98
CA ASN A 72 7.88 -5.75 -10.46
C ASN A 72 6.37 -5.53 -10.21
N LYS A 73 5.63 -6.55 -9.78
CA LYS A 73 4.22 -6.43 -9.39
C LYS A 73 4.06 -6.50 -7.88
N LEU A 74 3.03 -5.83 -7.36
CA LEU A 74 2.69 -5.90 -5.95
C LEU A 74 1.99 -7.21 -5.62
N VAL A 75 2.47 -7.89 -4.58
CA VAL A 75 1.96 -9.19 -4.14
C VAL A 75 1.96 -9.27 -2.61
N GLY A 76 1.12 -10.16 -2.07
CA GLY A 76 1.29 -10.67 -0.72
C GLY A 76 2.56 -11.51 -0.62
N SER A 77 3.28 -11.42 0.51
CA SER A 77 4.47 -12.21 0.78
C SER A 77 4.66 -12.47 2.26
N THR A 78 5.19 -13.64 2.62
CA THR A 78 5.65 -13.90 4.00
C THR A 78 6.92 -13.13 4.35
N THR A 79 7.65 -12.64 3.34
CA THR A 79 8.85 -11.82 3.51
C THR A 79 8.47 -10.34 3.43
N PRO A 80 8.66 -9.56 4.50
CA PRO A 80 8.30 -8.15 4.50
C PRO A 80 9.20 -7.34 3.56
N LYS A 81 8.61 -6.31 2.96
CA LYS A 81 9.32 -5.27 2.23
C LYS A 81 9.20 -3.96 2.99
N LEU A 82 10.29 -3.22 3.08
CA LEU A 82 10.32 -1.90 3.72
C LEU A 82 9.71 -0.86 2.78
N TRP A 83 8.76 -0.08 3.31
CA TRP A 83 8.06 0.98 2.59
C TRP A 83 8.26 2.30 3.31
N LYS A 84 8.61 3.35 2.56
CA LYS A 84 8.62 4.72 3.06
C LYS A 84 7.30 5.41 2.71
N ILE A 85 6.56 5.84 3.71
CA ILE A 85 5.23 6.47 3.60
C ILE A 85 5.32 7.89 4.13
N VAL A 86 5.36 8.88 3.24
CA VAL A 86 5.61 10.28 3.60
C VAL A 86 4.40 11.13 3.26
N GLN A 87 4.05 12.07 4.16
CA GLN A 87 3.00 13.03 3.89
C GLN A 87 3.36 13.91 2.68
N TYR A 88 2.41 14.08 1.77
CA TYR A 88 2.53 14.90 0.59
C TYR A 88 1.18 15.54 0.26
N GLN A 89 1.12 16.87 0.27
CA GLN A 89 -0.12 17.62 0.13
C GLN A 89 -1.20 17.13 1.12
N ALA A 90 -2.36 16.69 0.63
CA ALA A 90 -3.51 16.29 1.44
C ALA A 90 -3.53 14.80 1.86
N GLY A 91 -2.44 14.05 1.66
CA GLY A 91 -2.34 12.66 2.11
C GLY A 91 -0.92 12.12 1.98
N TYR A 92 -0.72 10.92 1.42
CA TYR A 92 0.57 10.23 1.50
C TYR A 92 1.11 9.69 0.17
N ARG A 93 2.43 9.62 0.06
CA ARG A 93 3.17 8.91 -0.99
C ARG A 93 3.88 7.69 -0.43
N ILE A 94 3.83 6.58 -1.17
CA ILE A 94 4.49 5.33 -0.80
C ILE A 94 5.62 5.03 -1.78
N SER A 95 6.77 4.65 -1.24
CA SER A 95 7.97 4.33 -2.02
C SER A 95 8.77 3.17 -1.44
N SER A 96 9.49 2.49 -2.31
CA SER A 96 10.50 1.47 -1.96
C SER A 96 11.49 1.34 -3.11
N ASP A 97 12.77 1.08 -2.81
CA ASP A 97 13.88 0.99 -3.78
C ASP A 97 13.96 2.16 -4.77
N ASN A 98 13.78 3.40 -4.27
CA ASN A 98 13.74 4.63 -5.09
C ASN A 98 12.60 4.70 -6.13
N LYS A 99 11.62 3.79 -6.07
CA LYS A 99 10.42 3.80 -6.91
C LYS A 99 9.21 4.27 -6.09
N PHE A 100 8.35 5.08 -6.70
CA PHE A 100 7.03 5.40 -6.15
C PHE A 100 6.03 4.35 -6.64
N TRP A 101 5.12 3.96 -5.76
CA TRP A 101 4.16 2.89 -6.05
C TRP A 101 2.74 3.42 -5.91
N THR A 102 1.93 3.15 -6.92
CA THR A 102 0.47 3.25 -6.86
C THR A 102 -0.03 1.88 -6.44
N LEU A 103 -0.45 1.74 -5.18
CA LEU A 103 -0.80 0.44 -4.60
C LEU A 103 -2.09 -0.17 -5.20
N ASP A 104 -2.80 0.59 -6.03
CA ASP A 104 -4.14 0.33 -6.54
C ASP A 104 -4.21 -0.08 -8.02
N ASP A 105 -3.16 0.08 -8.83
CA ASP A 105 -3.13 -0.47 -10.19
C ASP A 105 -2.16 -1.66 -10.32
N GLY A 106 -1.49 -2.04 -9.21
CA GLY A 106 -0.53 -3.13 -9.17
C GLY A 106 0.68 -2.92 -10.10
N LYS A 107 0.88 -1.70 -10.61
CA LYS A 107 1.90 -1.37 -11.61
C LYS A 107 2.90 -0.35 -11.06
N PRO A 108 4.21 -0.56 -11.26
CA PRO A 108 5.21 0.44 -10.89
C PRO A 108 5.09 1.63 -11.84
N ARG A 109 5.05 2.86 -11.30
CA ARG A 109 5.20 4.09 -12.08
C ARG A 109 6.56 4.70 -11.80
N THR A 110 7.29 5.04 -12.86
CA THR A 110 8.55 5.79 -12.73
C THR A 110 8.26 7.26 -12.40
N GLN A 111 9.23 7.93 -11.80
CA GLN A 111 9.21 9.28 -11.19
C GLN A 111 8.65 10.42 -12.07
N ALA A 112 8.38 10.19 -13.36
CA ALA A 112 8.16 11.21 -14.39
C ALA A 112 6.71 11.74 -14.52
N SER A 113 5.77 11.32 -13.68
CA SER A 113 4.39 11.81 -13.71
C SER A 113 3.86 12.13 -12.32
N LEU A 114 4.45 13.17 -11.72
CA LEU A 114 4.13 13.65 -10.36
C LEU A 114 2.65 14.01 -10.16
N SER A 115 1.91 14.27 -11.24
CA SER A 115 0.46 14.56 -11.25
C SER A 115 -0.45 13.32 -11.21
N TYR A 116 0.12 12.11 -11.29
CA TYR A 116 -0.64 10.83 -11.34
C TYR A 116 -0.33 9.89 -10.16
N LEU A 117 0.41 10.35 -9.15
CA LEU A 117 0.58 9.57 -7.92
C LEU A 117 -0.61 9.86 -7.00
N PRO A 118 -1.52 8.89 -6.76
CA PRO A 118 -2.66 9.08 -5.88
C PRO A 118 -2.18 9.51 -4.50
N ILE A 119 -2.84 10.53 -3.99
CA ILE A 119 -2.79 10.87 -2.58
C ILE A 119 -3.51 9.72 -1.85
N LEU A 120 -2.77 8.98 -1.02
CA LEU A 120 -3.41 7.94 -0.24
C LEU A 120 -4.08 8.56 0.98
N LYS A 121 -5.35 8.19 1.20
CA LYS A 121 -6.05 8.42 2.46
C LYS A 121 -5.99 7.16 3.30
N VAL A 122 -5.78 7.36 4.58
CA VAL A 122 -5.65 6.31 5.59
C VAL A 122 -6.84 6.50 6.52
N GLU A 123 -7.84 5.62 6.41
CA GLU A 123 -9.06 5.65 7.21
C GLU A 123 -9.05 4.52 8.25
N SER A 124 -9.42 4.87 9.49
CA SER A 124 -9.54 3.98 10.65
C SER A 124 -10.80 3.12 10.61
#